data_AF-A0A1Y6KAC2-F1
#
_entry.id   AF-A0A1Y6KAC2-F1
#
_cell.length_a   1.000
_cell.length_b   1.000
_cell.length_c   1.000
_cell.angle_alpha   90.00
_cell.angle_beta   90.00
_cell.angle_gamma   90.00
#
_symmetry.space_group_name_H-M   'P 1'
#
loop_
_entity.id
_entity.type
_entity.pdbx_description
1 polymer ?
#
loop_
_entity_poly.entity_id
_entity_poly.type
_entity_poly.pdbx_seq_one_letter_code
_entity_poly.pdbx_strand_id
1 'polypeptide(L)'
;MESLQGSRQVSATAWRYGISRSLLLKWRRLFRAEQNEAGPRLDFVPATVIAEPAVPTGGGAIEIELAAGARMRITGAVDEATLKAAVAALTDGRTR
;
A
#
# COMPACT_ATOMS: atom_id res chain seq x y z
N MET A 1 18.97 23.22 -6.26
CA MET A 1 19.18 23.96 -7.53
C MET A 1 20.43 24.83 -7.42
N GLU A 2 21.42 24.60 -8.30
CA GLU A 2 22.72 25.30 -8.35
C GLU A 2 22.56 26.83 -8.44
N SER A 3 21.74 27.35 -9.35
CA SER A 3 21.55 28.80 -9.55
C SER A 3 20.89 29.55 -8.39
N LEU A 4 20.36 28.87 -7.37
CA LEU A 4 19.67 29.49 -6.23
C LEU A 4 20.61 29.77 -5.03
N GLN A 5 21.83 29.23 -5.04
CA GLN A 5 22.77 29.32 -3.92
C GLN A 5 23.47 30.68 -3.82
N GLY A 6 23.32 31.58 -4.80
CA GLY A 6 23.86 32.93 -4.74
C GLY A 6 23.68 33.71 -6.04
N SER A 7 23.77 35.05 -5.98
CA SER A 7 23.65 35.93 -7.16
C SER A 7 24.76 35.68 -8.19
N ARG A 8 25.99 35.41 -7.73
CA ARG A 8 27.15 35.07 -8.57
C ARG A 8 26.99 33.73 -9.31
N GLN A 9 26.20 32.81 -8.76
CA GLN A 9 25.98 31.49 -9.37
C GLN A 9 25.05 31.56 -10.59
N VAL A 10 24.21 32.60 -10.72
CA VAL A 10 23.31 32.75 -11.88
C VAL A 10 24.09 32.87 -13.17
N SER A 11 25.12 33.72 -13.21
CA SER A 11 25.93 33.91 -14.41
C SER A 11 26.73 32.65 -14.70
N ALA A 12 27.37 32.03 -13.70
CA ALA A 12 28.14 30.81 -13.89
C ALA A 12 27.27 29.65 -14.41
N THR A 13 26.09 29.44 -13.83
CA THR A 13 25.12 28.42 -14.30
C THR A 13 24.61 28.75 -15.70
N ALA A 14 24.25 30.00 -15.99
CA ALA A 14 23.77 30.40 -17.32
C ALA A 14 24.80 30.11 -18.41
N TRP A 15 26.08 30.46 -18.16
CA TRP A 15 27.19 30.18 -19.08
C TRP A 15 27.43 28.69 -19.28
N ARG A 16 27.45 27.91 -18.19
CA ARG A 16 27.65 26.46 -18.22
C ARG A 16 26.61 25.73 -19.07
N TYR A 17 25.37 26.22 -19.07
CA TYR A 17 24.26 25.61 -19.81
C TYR A 17 23.92 26.35 -21.12
N GLY A 18 24.74 27.32 -21.55
CA GLY A 18 24.54 28.03 -22.83
C GLY A 18 23.24 28.85 -22.92
N ILE A 19 22.67 29.26 -21.78
CA ILE A 19 21.44 30.06 -21.71
C ILE A 19 21.74 31.49 -21.26
N SER A 20 20.87 32.44 -21.60
CA SER A 20 21.06 33.82 -21.17
C SER A 20 20.76 34.02 -19.68
N ARG A 21 21.51 34.92 -19.03
CA ARG A 21 21.30 35.29 -17.62
C ARG A 21 19.88 35.82 -17.37
N SER A 22 19.33 36.59 -18.32
CA SER A 22 17.97 37.14 -18.24
C SER A 22 16.89 36.06 -18.28
N LEU A 23 17.08 35.01 -19.10
CA LEU A 23 16.19 33.86 -19.16
C LEU A 23 16.19 33.08 -17.84
N LEU A 24 17.38 32.80 -17.29
CA LEU A 24 17.50 32.10 -16.00
C LEU A 24 16.89 32.92 -14.84
N LEU A 25 17.03 34.25 -14.85
CA LEU A 25 16.38 35.12 -13.87
C LEU A 25 14.84 35.13 -14.01
N LYS A 26 14.32 35.03 -15.24
CA LYS A 26 12.87 34.90 -15.48
C LYS A 26 12.36 33.57 -14.92
N TRP A 27 13.01 32.45 -15.21
CA TRP A 27 12.65 31.14 -14.67
C TRP A 27 12.71 31.11 -13.14
N ARG A 28 13.73 31.72 -12.53
CA ARG A 28 13.81 31.84 -11.06
C ARG A 28 12.64 32.59 -10.43
N ARG A 29 12.08 33.60 -11.12
CA ARG A 29 10.90 34.33 -10.63
C ARG A 29 9.63 33.48 -10.73
N LEU A 30 9.43 32.82 -11.87
CA LEU A 30 8.29 31.92 -12.08
C LEU A 30 8.29 30.75 -11.09
N PHE A 31 9.44 30.10 -10.92
CA PHE A 31 9.61 29.00 -9.95
C PHE A 31 9.37 29.42 -8.49
N ARG A 32 9.61 30.68 -8.13
CA ARG A 32 9.29 31.23 -6.81
C ARG A 32 7.81 31.57 -6.65
N ALA A 33 7.19 32.09 -7.71
CA ALA A 33 5.75 32.35 -7.74
C ALA A 33 4.99 31.03 -7.60
N GLU A 34 5.34 29.99 -8.36
CA GLU A 34 4.75 28.64 -8.24
C GLU A 34 4.88 28.05 -6.83
N GLN A 35 6.00 28.26 -6.14
CA GLN A 35 6.19 27.83 -4.75
C GLN A 35 5.37 28.63 -3.74
N ASN A 36 4.96 29.85 -4.06
CA ASN A 36 4.14 30.70 -3.19
C ASN A 36 2.64 30.47 -3.44
N GLU A 37 2.26 30.14 -4.68
CA GLU A 37 0.89 29.81 -5.09
C GLU A 37 0.50 28.37 -4.70
N ALA A 38 1.47 27.46 -4.63
CA ALA A 38 1.31 26.23 -3.86
C ALA A 38 1.18 26.64 -2.39
N GLY A 39 -0.03 26.59 -1.84
CA GLY A 39 -0.34 26.92 -0.45
C GLY A 39 0.56 26.21 0.58
N PRO A 40 0.32 26.39 1.90
CA PRO A 40 1.25 25.99 2.96
C PRO A 40 1.87 24.62 2.68
N ARG A 41 3.20 24.63 2.54
CA ARG A 41 4.01 23.45 2.22
C ARG A 41 3.58 22.34 3.18
N LEU A 42 3.14 21.20 2.65
CA LEU A 42 2.81 20.04 3.48
C LEU A 42 4.08 19.65 4.25
N ASP A 43 4.16 20.09 5.50
CA ASP A 43 5.22 19.68 6.40
C ASP A 43 4.96 18.24 6.83
N PHE A 44 6.04 17.49 7.05
CA PHE A 44 5.93 16.13 7.56
C PHE A 44 5.33 16.16 8.97
N VAL A 45 4.08 15.74 9.10
CA VAL A 45 3.43 15.54 10.39
C VAL A 45 3.85 14.17 10.94
N PRO A 46 4.30 14.08 12.20
CA PRO A 46 4.56 12.78 12.84
C PRO A 46 3.30 11.93 12.84
N ALA A 47 3.36 10.78 12.17
CA ALA A 47 2.29 9.78 12.19
C ALA A 47 2.71 8.63 13.11
N THR A 48 1.91 8.35 14.13
CA THR A 48 2.11 7.20 15.01
C THR A 48 1.37 6.00 14.43
N VAL A 49 2.11 4.93 14.08
CA VAL A 49 1.50 3.66 13.69
C VAL A 49 1.02 2.96 14.96
N ILE A 50 -0.30 2.89 15.12
CA ILE A 50 -0.92 2.06 16.16
C ILE A 50 -1.00 0.64 15.60
N ALA A 51 -0.52 -0.35 16.37
CA ALA A 51 -0.67 -1.74 16.00
C ALA A 51 -2.15 -2.06 15.81
N GLU A 52 -2.52 -2.63 14.66
CA GLU A 52 -3.87 -3.14 14.47
C GLU A 52 -4.19 -4.19 15.54
N PRO A 53 -5.42 -4.22 16.07
CA PRO A 53 -5.84 -5.29 16.95
C PRO A 53 -5.61 -6.61 16.23
N ALA A 54 -4.93 -7.54 16.90
CA ALA A 54 -4.66 -8.87 16.35
C ALA A 54 -5.98 -9.48 15.89
N VAL A 55 -6.16 -9.59 14.56
CA VAL A 55 -7.21 -10.42 14.01
C VAL A 55 -6.97 -11.84 14.53
N PRO A 56 -7.95 -12.49 15.18
CA PRO A 56 -7.75 -13.85 15.61
C PRO A 56 -7.43 -14.68 14.37
N THR A 57 -6.21 -15.24 14.31
CA THR A 57 -5.81 -16.28 13.36
C THR A 57 -6.50 -17.59 13.74
N GLY A 58 -7.82 -17.56 13.80
CA GLY A 58 -8.68 -18.63 14.29
C GLY A 58 -9.83 -18.81 13.34
N GLY A 59 -9.62 -19.58 12.29
CA GLY A 59 -10.67 -19.89 11.34
C GLY A 59 -10.16 -20.49 10.04
N GLY A 60 -9.28 -21.49 10.12
CA GLY A 60 -9.08 -22.37 8.97
C GLY A 60 -10.43 -22.95 8.58
N ALA A 61 -10.75 -22.92 7.29
CA ALA A 61 -11.95 -23.56 6.76
C ALA A 61 -11.50 -24.81 5.99
N ILE A 62 -12.04 -25.96 6.36
CA ILE A 62 -11.87 -27.20 5.59
C ILE A 62 -13.12 -27.33 4.72
N GLU A 63 -12.91 -27.34 3.41
CA GLU A 63 -13.97 -27.61 2.45
C GLU A 63 -13.78 -28.99 1.82
N ILE A 64 -14.84 -29.80 1.85
CA ILE A 64 -14.85 -31.13 1.28
C ILE A 64 -15.98 -31.16 0.26
N GLU A 65 -15.63 -31.38 -1.00
CA GLU A 65 -16.56 -31.65 -2.08
C GLU A 65 -16.63 -33.17 -2.30
N LEU A 66 -17.84 -33.71 -2.26
CA LEU A 66 -18.08 -35.12 -2.48
C LEU A 66 -18.50 -35.34 -3.94
N ALA A 67 -18.12 -36.48 -4.53
CA ALA A 67 -18.41 -36.80 -5.93
C ALA A 67 -19.91 -36.75 -6.32
N ALA A 68 -20.82 -36.81 -5.35
CA ALA A 68 -22.26 -36.67 -5.53
C ALA A 68 -22.75 -35.20 -5.57
N GLY A 69 -21.83 -34.23 -5.59
CA GLY A 69 -22.14 -32.79 -5.61
C GLY A 69 -22.47 -32.18 -4.23
N ALA A 70 -22.46 -32.99 -3.16
CA ALA A 70 -22.60 -32.47 -1.80
C ALA A 70 -21.31 -31.74 -1.38
N ARG A 71 -21.44 -30.58 -0.73
CA ARG A 71 -20.31 -29.78 -0.22
C ARG A 71 -20.44 -29.58 1.28
N MET A 72 -19.39 -29.90 2.02
CA MET A 72 -19.29 -29.67 3.46
C MET A 72 -18.23 -28.62 3.74
N ARG A 73 -18.56 -27.65 4.59
CA ARG A 73 -17.62 -26.62 5.07
C ARG A 73 -17.54 -26.70 6.58
N ILE A 74 -16.33 -26.86 7.11
CA ILE A 74 -16.06 -26.89 8.54
C ILE A 74 -15.23 -25.67 8.89
N THR A 75 -15.70 -24.87 9.84
CA THR A 75 -15.05 -23.63 10.28
C THR A 75 -14.71 -23.68 11.76
N GLY A 76 -13.57 -23.11 12.14
CA GLY A 76 -13.14 -23.03 13.54
C GLY A 76 -12.18 -24.14 13.93
N ALA A 77 -11.97 -24.33 15.24
CA ALA A 77 -11.15 -25.42 15.76
C ALA A 77 -11.91 -26.74 15.62
N VAL A 78 -11.31 -27.72 14.95
CA VAL A 78 -11.90 -29.03 14.70
C VAL A 78 -11.00 -30.09 15.31
N ASP A 79 -11.55 -30.93 16.18
CA ASP A 79 -10.85 -32.10 16.67
C ASP A 79 -10.94 -33.26 15.67
N GLU A 80 -9.95 -34.13 15.70
CA GLU A 80 -9.82 -35.25 14.74
C GLU A 80 -11.00 -36.23 14.83
N ALA A 81 -11.55 -36.45 16.03
CA ALA A 81 -12.63 -37.40 16.24
C ALA A 81 -13.94 -36.90 15.61
N THR A 82 -14.27 -35.63 15.80
CA THR A 82 -15.42 -34.97 15.18
C THR A 82 -15.30 -34.97 13.66
N LEU A 83 -14.11 -34.70 13.10
CA LEU A 83 -13.89 -34.76 11.66
C LEU A 83 -14.10 -36.16 11.10
N LYS A 84 -13.55 -37.19 11.76
CA LYS A 84 -13.73 -38.59 11.35
C LYS A 84 -15.20 -39.03 11.38
N ALA A 85 -15.93 -38.67 12.44
CA ALA A 85 -17.35 -38.99 12.57
C ALA A 85 -18.21 -38.32 11.48
N ALA A 86 -17.95 -37.04 11.18
CA ALA A 86 -18.68 -36.31 10.14
C ALA A 86 -18.45 -36.91 8.73
N VAL A 87 -17.21 -37.28 8.41
CA VAL A 87 -16.88 -37.94 7.15
C VAL A 87 -17.55 -39.31 7.05
N ALA A 88 -17.51 -40.11 8.12
CA ALA A 88 -18.13 -41.44 8.16
C ALA A 88 -19.66 -41.36 7.95
N ALA A 89 -20.35 -40.44 8.62
CA ALA A 89 -21.79 -40.25 8.47
C ALA A 89 -22.18 -39.88 7.02
N LEU A 90 -21.37 -39.07 6.34
CA LEU A 90 -21.59 -38.68 4.95
C LEU A 90 -21.31 -39.82 3.96
N THR A 91 -20.36 -40.71 4.27
CA THR A 91 -20.10 -41.90 3.43
C THR A 91 -21.16 -42.97 3.63
N ASP A 92 -21.67 -43.15 4.86
CA ASP A 92 -22.68 -44.15 5.18
C ASP A 92 -24.06 -43.79 4.60
N GLY A 93 -24.40 -42.50 4.60
CA GLY A 93 -25.62 -41.97 3.97
C GLY A 93 -25.71 -42.17 2.45
N ARG A 94 -24.62 -42.60 1.78
CA ARG A 94 -24.56 -42.91 0.34
C ARG A 94 -25.09 -44.31 -0.01
N THR A 95 -25.39 -45.15 0.97
CA THR A 95 -25.87 -46.54 0.76
C THR A 95 -27.38 -46.68 0.63
N ARG A 96 -28.12 -45.62 0.28
CA ARG A 96 -29.54 -45.70 -0.07
C ARG A 96 -29.85 -45.10 -1.42
#